data_AF-A0A2D4G181-F1
#
_entry.id   AF-A0A2D4G181-F1
#
_cell.length_a   1.000
_cell.length_b   1.000
_cell.length_c   1.000
_cell.angle_alpha   90.00
_cell.angle_beta   90.00
_cell.angle_gamma   90.00
#
_symmetry.space_group_name_H-M   'P 1'
#
loop_
_entity.id
_entity.type
_entity.pdbx_description
1 polymer ?
#
loop_
_entity_poly.entity_id
_entity_poly.type
_entity_poly.pdbx_seq_one_letter_code
_entity_poly.pdbx_strand_id
1 'polypeptide(L)'
;TEQRTKTVQQNSDNPIFDESFEFEINLPELAMIRFVVLDDDYIGDEFIGQYTIPLECLQSGYRHIPLRSFIGDIMEHVTLFVHIAITNRSGGGKPQKRSLTARMGMKTRDYTMLRNTNLKTIDDIFKLAIHPLREATDLRENMQNSILSVKEHCGLPPITSLKQCILTLVSRLVNSNSVPLVLLCMKDNFPYLEPLGTLTDVQKKVLAAYDQMIQESKLLVETTDTVYDKIIQCQKAGMELHEELHNLGTKEGLKGRKLSKAIESFAWNITVLKGQGDLLRNAKNEAIENMKQIQLACLSRGLSKSGSGNSDAKAKRGPEPIEKRETSSENARL
;
A
#
# COMPACT_ATOMS: atom_id res chain seq x y z
N THR A 1 -24.43 11.69 -10.27
CA THR A 1 -25.81 11.66 -10.79
C THR A 1 -26.52 10.48 -10.16
N GLU A 2 -27.79 10.65 -9.83
CA GLU A 2 -28.63 9.59 -9.28
C GLU A 2 -29.24 8.75 -10.42
N GLN A 3 -29.45 7.45 -10.18
CA GLN A 3 -30.12 6.53 -11.09
C GLN A 3 -31.16 5.75 -10.28
N ARG A 4 -32.35 5.56 -10.84
CA ARG A 4 -33.48 4.88 -10.19
C ARG A 4 -34.01 3.79 -11.11
N THR A 5 -34.30 2.62 -10.55
CA THR A 5 -34.97 1.53 -11.26
C THR A 5 -36.44 1.86 -11.47
N LYS A 6 -37.12 1.10 -12.33
CA LYS A 6 -38.58 1.10 -12.38
C LYS A 6 -39.17 0.56 -11.09
N THR A 7 -40.38 1.02 -10.80
CA THR A 7 -41.21 0.50 -9.71
C THR A 7 -41.78 -0.86 -10.07
N VAL A 8 -41.66 -1.83 -9.15
CA VAL A 8 -42.25 -3.17 -9.27
C VAL A 8 -43.61 -3.17 -8.56
N GLN A 9 -44.71 -3.45 -9.27
CA GLN A 9 -46.05 -3.41 -8.69
C GLN A 9 -46.41 -4.69 -7.91
N GLN A 10 -46.78 -4.51 -6.63
CA GLN A 10 -47.53 -5.36 -5.69
C GLN A 10 -47.16 -6.86 -5.49
N ASN A 11 -46.94 -7.20 -4.21
CA ASN A 11 -47.05 -8.53 -3.57
C ASN A 11 -45.96 -9.58 -3.84
N SER A 12 -44.69 -9.20 -3.81
CA SER A 12 -43.64 -10.18 -3.57
C SER A 12 -42.65 -9.66 -2.55
N ASP A 13 -42.40 -10.43 -1.49
CA ASP A 13 -41.31 -10.19 -0.52
C ASP A 13 -39.91 -10.20 -1.18
N ASN A 14 -39.85 -10.50 -2.49
CA ASN A 14 -38.64 -10.61 -3.30
C ASN A 14 -38.81 -9.89 -4.65
N PRO A 15 -38.85 -8.55 -4.69
CA PRO A 15 -38.96 -7.80 -5.94
C PRO A 15 -37.73 -8.02 -6.82
N ILE A 16 -37.94 -8.19 -8.14
CA ILE A 16 -36.88 -8.34 -9.13
C ILE A 16 -36.92 -7.13 -10.07
N PHE A 17 -35.85 -6.34 -10.05
CA PHE A 17 -35.72 -5.15 -10.90
C PHE A 17 -35.04 -5.46 -12.23
N ASP A 18 -34.00 -6.30 -12.22
CA ASP A 18 -33.18 -6.69 -13.38
C ASP A 18 -32.72 -5.50 -14.27
N GLU A 19 -32.26 -4.43 -13.61
CA GLU A 19 -31.73 -3.23 -14.25
C GLU A 19 -30.24 -3.05 -13.93
N SER A 20 -29.51 -2.39 -14.83
CA SER A 20 -28.08 -2.14 -14.70
C SER A 20 -27.77 -0.66 -14.93
N PHE A 21 -26.90 -0.11 -14.08
CA PHE A 21 -26.44 1.28 -14.17
C PHE A 21 -24.92 1.32 -14.34
N GLU A 22 -24.45 2.26 -15.15
CA GLU A 22 -23.02 2.54 -15.34
C GLU A 22 -22.69 3.94 -14.85
N PHE A 23 -21.61 4.06 -14.08
CA PHE A 23 -21.11 5.32 -13.54
C PHE A 23 -19.64 5.49 -13.89
N GLU A 24 -19.28 6.65 -14.43
CA GLU A 24 -17.89 7.05 -14.60
C GLU A 24 -17.43 7.84 -13.38
N ILE A 25 -16.37 7.37 -12.72
CA ILE A 25 -15.88 7.93 -11.46
C ILE A 25 -14.42 8.36 -11.64
N ASN A 26 -14.19 9.67 -11.59
CA ASN A 26 -12.86 10.26 -11.82
C ASN A 26 -11.93 10.17 -10.60
N LEU A 27 -12.48 10.28 -9.39
CA LEU A 27 -11.73 10.23 -8.12
C LEU A 27 -12.32 9.16 -7.19
N PRO A 28 -11.94 7.87 -7.39
CA PRO A 28 -12.46 6.75 -6.59
C PRO A 28 -12.27 6.90 -5.09
N GLU A 29 -11.16 7.51 -4.65
CA GLU A 29 -10.80 7.63 -3.23
C GLU A 29 -11.73 8.56 -2.43
N LEU A 30 -12.49 9.42 -3.11
CA LEU A 30 -13.46 10.33 -2.50
C LEU A 30 -14.91 9.92 -2.79
N ALA A 31 -15.12 8.79 -3.46
CA ALA A 31 -16.44 8.35 -3.89
C ALA A 31 -17.09 7.40 -2.88
N MET A 32 -18.38 7.59 -2.66
CA MET A 32 -19.24 6.64 -1.95
C MET A 32 -20.41 6.25 -2.84
N ILE A 33 -20.84 4.99 -2.72
CA ILE A 33 -22.06 4.50 -3.35
C ILE A 33 -23.11 4.36 -2.25
N ARG A 34 -24.29 4.94 -2.51
CA ARG A 34 -25.45 4.85 -1.65
C ARG A 34 -26.57 4.14 -2.39
N PHE A 35 -27.03 3.05 -1.79
CA PHE A 35 -28.25 2.36 -2.18
C PHE A 35 -29.38 2.91 -1.32
N VAL A 36 -30.49 3.29 -1.95
CA VAL A 36 -31.70 3.73 -1.28
C VAL A 36 -32.85 2.94 -1.88
N VAL A 37 -33.68 2.36 -1.02
CA VAL A 37 -34.89 1.65 -1.41
C VAL A 37 -36.08 2.47 -0.93
N LEU A 38 -36.98 2.71 -1.86
CA LEU A 38 -38.15 3.54 -1.69
C LEU A 38 -39.40 2.74 -2.09
N ASP A 39 -40.49 2.94 -1.38
CA ASP A 39 -41.83 2.56 -1.83
C ASP A 39 -42.40 3.70 -2.66
N ASP A 40 -42.80 3.41 -3.89
CA ASP A 40 -43.31 4.41 -4.83
C ASP A 40 -44.82 4.53 -4.64
N ASP A 41 -45.20 5.30 -3.62
CA ASP A 41 -46.58 5.57 -3.24
C ASP A 41 -47.21 6.69 -4.07
N TYR A 42 -48.55 6.71 -4.13
CA TYR A 42 -49.32 7.74 -4.86
C TYR A 42 -49.01 9.18 -4.41
N ILE A 43 -48.48 9.38 -3.20
CA ILE A 43 -48.09 10.70 -2.65
C ILE A 43 -46.67 10.62 -2.07
N GLY A 44 -45.69 10.62 -2.97
CA GLY A 44 -44.28 10.68 -2.61
C GLY A 44 -43.68 9.33 -2.26
N ASP A 45 -42.36 9.26 -2.36
CA ASP A 45 -41.61 8.04 -2.10
C ASP A 45 -41.47 7.80 -0.58
N GLU A 46 -41.98 6.69 -0.06
CA GLU A 46 -41.73 6.28 1.32
C GLU A 46 -40.35 5.61 1.45
N PHE A 47 -39.59 5.96 2.47
CA PHE A 47 -38.27 5.37 2.69
C PHE A 47 -38.38 3.97 3.31
N ILE A 48 -37.79 2.96 2.65
CA ILE A 48 -37.71 1.60 3.19
C ILE A 48 -36.36 1.36 3.87
N GLY A 49 -35.25 1.65 3.17
CA GLY A 49 -33.93 1.33 3.68
C GLY A 49 -32.78 1.91 2.87
N GLN A 50 -31.59 1.97 3.47
CA GLN A 50 -30.39 2.48 2.82
C GLN A 50 -29.13 1.67 3.14
N TYR A 51 -28.14 1.80 2.28
CA TYR A 51 -26.79 1.35 2.57
C TYR A 51 -25.78 2.25 1.86
N THR A 52 -24.82 2.80 2.60
CA THR A 52 -23.75 3.64 2.04
C THR A 52 -22.40 2.97 2.27
N ILE A 53 -21.59 2.87 1.23
CA ILE A 53 -20.26 2.25 1.28
C ILE A 53 -19.26 3.07 0.45
N PRO A 54 -18.04 3.33 0.97
CA PRO A 54 -16.96 3.87 0.16
C PRO A 54 -16.68 2.97 -1.04
N LEU A 55 -16.45 3.56 -2.22
CA LEU A 55 -16.23 2.81 -3.46
C LEU A 55 -15.07 1.80 -3.32
N GLU A 56 -14.04 2.16 -2.57
CA GLU A 56 -12.86 1.31 -2.29
C GLU A 56 -13.20 0.02 -1.55
N CYS A 57 -14.27 0.04 -0.74
CA CYS A 57 -14.73 -1.12 0.02
C CYS A 57 -15.69 -2.01 -0.78
N LEU A 58 -16.12 -1.56 -1.96
CA LEU A 58 -17.08 -2.29 -2.78
C LEU A 58 -16.41 -3.49 -3.47
N GLN A 59 -16.98 -4.67 -3.28
CA GLN A 59 -16.48 -5.90 -3.89
C GLN A 59 -17.25 -6.23 -5.17
N SER A 60 -16.53 -6.55 -6.26
CA SER A 60 -17.14 -6.99 -7.51
C SER A 60 -17.81 -8.37 -7.40
N GLY A 61 -18.66 -8.69 -8.38
CA GLY A 61 -19.44 -9.93 -8.49
C GLY A 61 -20.84 -9.81 -7.89
N TYR A 62 -21.52 -10.95 -7.74
CA TYR A 62 -22.84 -11.04 -7.11
C TYR A 62 -22.74 -10.91 -5.58
N ARG A 63 -23.51 -10.00 -4.99
CA ARG A 63 -23.43 -9.64 -3.57
C ARG A 63 -24.81 -9.34 -2.99
N HIS A 64 -24.99 -9.68 -1.71
CA HIS A 64 -26.08 -9.18 -0.89
C HIS A 64 -25.64 -7.92 -0.16
N ILE A 65 -26.45 -6.87 -0.25
CA ILE A 65 -26.27 -5.61 0.46
C ILE A 65 -27.31 -5.55 1.58
N PRO A 66 -26.90 -5.58 2.86
CA PRO A 66 -27.83 -5.47 3.98
C PRO A 66 -28.32 -4.02 4.11
N LEU A 67 -29.64 -3.81 4.10
CA LEU A 67 -30.21 -2.48 4.27
C LEU A 67 -30.26 -2.08 5.74
N ARG A 68 -30.26 -0.77 5.97
CA ARG A 68 -30.37 -0.13 7.28
C ARG A 68 -31.55 0.82 7.30
N SER A 69 -32.10 1.03 8.49
CA SER A 69 -33.16 2.03 8.70
C SER A 69 -32.67 3.45 8.43
N PHE A 70 -33.57 4.43 8.43
CA PHE A 70 -33.22 5.83 8.25
C PHE A 70 -32.29 6.35 9.37
N ILE A 71 -32.37 5.78 10.57
CA ILE A 71 -31.50 6.10 11.72
C ILE A 71 -30.16 5.33 11.65
N GLY A 72 -30.07 4.28 10.83
CA GLY A 72 -28.86 3.47 10.62
C GLY A 72 -28.87 2.10 11.31
N ASP A 73 -29.98 1.74 11.95
CA ASP A 73 -30.14 0.44 12.61
C ASP A 73 -30.16 -0.71 11.60
N ILE A 74 -29.74 -1.89 12.05
CA ILE A 74 -29.70 -3.10 11.23
C ILE A 74 -31.13 -3.60 11.01
N MET A 75 -31.52 -3.79 9.75
CA MET A 75 -32.79 -4.42 9.39
C MET A 75 -32.51 -5.90 9.08
N GLU A 76 -32.93 -6.80 9.97
CA GLU A 76 -32.75 -8.23 9.77
C GLU A 76 -33.56 -8.72 8.55
N HIS A 77 -32.97 -9.59 7.75
CA HIS A 77 -33.57 -10.20 6.55
C HIS A 77 -33.90 -9.24 5.38
N VAL A 78 -33.54 -7.95 5.47
CA VAL A 78 -33.75 -7.00 4.37
C VAL A 78 -32.44 -6.78 3.60
N THR A 79 -32.36 -7.32 2.38
CA THR A 79 -31.16 -7.21 1.54
C THR A 79 -31.48 -6.90 0.09
N LEU A 80 -30.57 -6.20 -0.60
CA LEU A 80 -30.55 -6.11 -2.06
C LEU A 80 -29.56 -7.12 -2.63
N PHE A 81 -29.97 -7.87 -3.64
CA PHE A 81 -29.05 -8.70 -4.41
C PHE A 81 -28.62 -7.97 -5.68
N VAL A 82 -27.31 -7.75 -5.83
CA VAL A 82 -26.74 -6.96 -6.93
C VAL A 82 -25.55 -7.67 -7.57
N HIS A 83 -25.30 -7.36 -8.84
CA HIS A 83 -24.03 -7.68 -9.50
C HIS A 83 -23.21 -6.40 -9.69
N ILE A 84 -21.99 -6.40 -9.17
CA ILE A 84 -21.10 -5.24 -9.21
C ILE A 84 -19.94 -5.52 -10.18
N ALA A 85 -19.80 -4.69 -11.21
CA ALA A 85 -18.64 -4.68 -12.09
C ALA A 85 -17.91 -3.34 -11.96
N ILE A 86 -16.58 -3.39 -11.77
CA ILE A 86 -15.72 -2.20 -11.69
C ILE A 86 -14.65 -2.35 -12.77
N THR A 87 -14.62 -1.42 -13.73
CA THR A 87 -13.67 -1.39 -14.84
C THR A 87 -12.87 -0.09 -14.80
N ASN A 88 -11.56 -0.16 -15.03
CA ASN A 88 -10.73 1.04 -15.13
C ASN A 88 -10.75 1.53 -16.58
N ARG A 89 -11.12 2.80 -16.81
CA ARG A 89 -10.99 3.42 -18.14
C ARG A 89 -9.52 3.71 -18.42
N SER A 90 -8.87 2.83 -19.17
CA SER A 90 -7.71 3.15 -20.02
C SER A 90 -7.44 1.98 -20.97
N GLY A 91 -7.38 2.28 -22.27
CA GLY A 91 -7.34 1.32 -23.36
C GLY A 91 -6.24 0.27 -23.27
N GLY A 92 -6.54 -0.91 -23.83
CA GLY A 92 -5.55 -1.81 -24.43
C GLY A 92 -4.58 -2.55 -23.51
N GLY A 93 -4.77 -2.53 -22.18
CA GLY A 93 -4.02 -3.38 -21.25
C GLY A 93 -4.79 -4.67 -20.92
N LYS A 94 -4.14 -5.83 -21.06
CA LYS A 94 -4.74 -7.16 -20.82
C LYS A 94 -5.47 -7.25 -19.46
N PRO A 95 -6.56 -8.04 -19.37
CA PRO A 95 -7.32 -8.21 -18.14
C PRO A 95 -6.46 -8.80 -17.01
N GLN A 96 -6.37 -8.09 -15.89
CA GLN A 96 -5.92 -8.69 -14.62
C GLN A 96 -6.97 -9.71 -14.18
N LYS A 97 -6.69 -10.99 -14.39
CA LYS A 97 -7.52 -12.09 -13.87
C LYS A 97 -7.50 -12.03 -12.34
N ARG A 98 -8.59 -11.53 -11.75
CA ARG A 98 -8.94 -11.80 -10.35
C ARG A 98 -9.47 -13.24 -10.27
N SER A 99 -8.68 -14.14 -9.71
CA SER A 99 -9.17 -15.42 -9.21
C SER A 99 -8.63 -15.60 -7.80
N LEU A 100 -9.55 -15.56 -6.84
CA LEU A 100 -9.35 -16.07 -5.49
C LEU A 100 -8.97 -17.55 -5.65
N THR A 101 -7.94 -18.01 -4.94
CA THR A 101 -7.15 -19.24 -5.20
C THR A 101 -6.26 -19.22 -6.45
N ALA A 102 -5.35 -18.26 -6.52
CA ALA A 102 -4.06 -18.50 -7.17
C ALA A 102 -3.04 -18.85 -6.09
N ARG A 103 -2.52 -20.09 -6.10
CA ARG A 103 -1.09 -20.24 -5.80
C ARG A 103 -0.42 -19.15 -6.66
N MET A 104 0.22 -18.18 -6.02
CA MET A 104 0.95 -17.12 -6.70
C MET A 104 1.98 -17.79 -7.62
N GLY A 105 1.57 -18.06 -8.86
CA GLY A 105 2.50 -18.26 -9.95
C GLY A 105 3.25 -16.94 -10.05
N MET A 106 4.57 -17.02 -9.95
CA MET A 106 5.50 -15.90 -10.07
C MET A 106 4.96 -14.88 -11.07
N LYS A 107 4.57 -13.69 -10.62
CA LYS A 107 4.45 -12.56 -11.53
C LYS A 107 5.80 -12.44 -12.22
N THR A 108 5.82 -12.60 -13.54
CA THR A 108 7.04 -12.35 -14.32
C THR A 108 7.49 -10.93 -13.99
N ARG A 109 8.72 -10.79 -13.49
CA ARG A 109 9.26 -9.48 -13.14
C ARG A 109 9.34 -8.61 -14.38
N ASP A 110 8.69 -7.46 -14.34
CA ASP A 110 8.67 -6.52 -15.46
C ASP A 110 9.89 -5.61 -15.37
N TYR A 111 10.96 -6.01 -16.05
CA TYR A 111 12.18 -5.23 -16.11
C TYR A 111 12.05 -4.07 -17.09
N THR A 112 12.46 -2.88 -16.65
CA THR A 112 12.53 -1.71 -17.54
C THR A 112 13.64 -1.93 -18.58
N MET A 113 13.29 -1.80 -19.86
CA MET A 113 14.21 -2.02 -20.98
C MET A 113 14.70 -0.70 -21.56
N LEU A 114 16.00 -0.60 -21.82
CA LEU A 114 16.58 0.56 -22.52
C LEU A 114 16.29 0.50 -24.02
N ARG A 115 16.07 1.67 -24.64
CA ARG A 115 15.85 1.81 -26.09
C ARG A 115 17.17 1.77 -26.83
N ASN A 116 17.16 1.16 -28.01
CA ASN A 116 18.30 1.18 -28.91
C ASN A 116 18.40 2.54 -29.61
N THR A 117 19.57 3.19 -29.50
CA THR A 117 19.85 4.47 -30.14
C THR A 117 20.35 4.32 -31.58
N ASN A 118 20.76 3.11 -31.98
CA ASN A 118 21.46 2.80 -33.24
C ASN A 118 22.83 3.50 -33.35
N LEU A 119 23.45 3.78 -32.20
CA LEU A 119 24.77 4.37 -32.08
C LEU A 119 25.58 3.45 -31.18
N LYS A 120 26.43 2.62 -31.77
CA LYS A 120 27.10 1.51 -31.08
C LYS A 120 27.81 1.95 -29.80
N THR A 121 28.56 3.05 -29.85
CA THR A 121 29.27 3.62 -28.69
C THR A 121 28.34 3.93 -27.51
N ILE A 122 27.17 4.48 -27.81
CA ILE A 122 26.16 4.87 -26.81
C ILE A 122 25.41 3.64 -26.29
N ASP A 123 25.03 2.75 -27.20
CA ASP A 123 24.33 1.51 -26.85
C ASP A 123 25.20 0.61 -25.96
N ASP A 124 26.51 0.60 -26.17
CA ASP A 124 27.45 -0.17 -25.35
C ASP A 124 27.56 0.40 -23.92
N ILE A 125 27.47 1.73 -23.72
CA ILE A 125 27.39 2.33 -22.38
C ILE A 125 26.07 1.97 -21.71
N PHE A 126 24.94 2.09 -22.41
CA PHE A 126 23.63 1.77 -21.84
C PHE A 126 23.48 0.28 -21.49
N LYS A 127 24.16 -0.62 -22.20
CA LYS A 127 24.20 -2.05 -21.84
C LYS A 127 24.80 -2.30 -20.44
N LEU A 128 25.75 -1.47 -20.00
CA LEU A 128 26.33 -1.58 -18.65
C LEU A 128 25.30 -1.35 -17.55
N ALA A 129 24.25 -0.56 -17.83
CA ALA A 129 23.19 -0.28 -16.86
C ALA A 129 22.15 -1.40 -16.73
N ILE A 130 22.11 -2.38 -17.64
CA ILE A 130 21.07 -3.44 -17.64
C ILE A 130 21.09 -4.24 -16.34
N HIS A 131 22.27 -4.68 -15.87
CA HIS A 131 22.37 -5.46 -14.64
C HIS A 131 22.00 -4.64 -13.40
N PRO A 132 22.58 -3.44 -13.16
CA PRO A 132 22.16 -2.57 -12.06
C PRO A 132 20.66 -2.25 -12.04
N LEU A 133 20.03 -2.06 -13.21
CA LEU A 133 18.59 -1.81 -13.30
C LEU A 133 17.76 -3.02 -12.87
N ARG A 134 18.18 -4.23 -13.26
CA ARG A 134 17.50 -5.48 -12.83
C ARG A 134 17.65 -5.70 -11.33
N GLU A 135 18.87 -5.55 -10.83
CA GLU A 135 19.19 -5.65 -9.40
C GLU A 135 18.37 -4.64 -8.57
N ALA A 136 18.26 -3.40 -9.03
CA ALA A 136 17.42 -2.39 -8.39
C ALA A 136 15.94 -2.78 -8.35
N THR A 137 15.39 -3.31 -9.45
CA THR A 137 14.00 -3.79 -9.48
C THR A 137 13.80 -4.97 -8.53
N ASP A 138 14.72 -5.94 -8.56
CA ASP A 138 14.64 -7.14 -7.72
C ASP A 138 14.65 -6.79 -6.23
N LEU A 139 15.55 -5.88 -5.80
CA LEU A 139 15.63 -5.42 -4.41
C LEU A 139 14.32 -4.75 -3.94
N ARG A 140 13.72 -3.89 -4.77
CA ARG A 140 12.46 -3.22 -4.44
C ARG A 140 11.29 -4.19 -4.35
N GLU A 141 11.18 -5.10 -5.33
CA GLU A 141 10.09 -6.08 -5.35
C GLU A 141 10.21 -7.11 -4.22
N ASN A 142 11.42 -7.57 -3.90
CA ASN A 142 11.66 -8.50 -2.79
C ASN A 142 11.19 -7.93 -1.45
N MET A 143 11.54 -6.68 -1.16
CA MET A 143 11.08 -5.99 0.05
C MET A 143 9.54 -5.90 0.09
N GLN A 144 8.90 -5.46 -1.01
CA GLN A 144 7.44 -5.34 -1.08
C GLN A 144 6.74 -6.71 -0.92
N ASN A 145 7.24 -7.74 -1.60
CA ASN A 145 6.71 -9.10 -1.50
C ASN A 145 6.85 -9.67 -0.09
N SER A 146 7.94 -9.35 0.62
CA SER A 146 8.14 -9.80 1.99
C SER A 146 7.17 -9.12 2.96
N ILE A 147 6.91 -7.81 2.79
CA ILE A 147 5.87 -7.11 3.56
C ILE A 147 4.49 -7.72 3.29
N LEU A 148 4.17 -8.04 2.04
CA LEU A 148 2.91 -8.71 1.67
C LEU A 148 2.79 -10.10 2.30
N SER A 149 3.89 -10.88 2.31
CA SER A 149 3.93 -12.18 2.96
C SER A 149 3.61 -12.09 4.46
N VAL A 150 4.16 -11.09 5.17
CA VAL A 150 3.83 -10.87 6.59
C VAL A 150 2.34 -10.54 6.77
N LYS A 151 1.78 -9.67 5.92
CA LYS A 151 0.35 -9.33 5.95
C LYS A 151 -0.53 -10.55 5.73
N GLU A 152 -0.19 -11.41 4.77
CA GLU A 152 -0.92 -12.64 4.46
C GLU A 152 -0.91 -13.61 5.65
N HIS A 153 0.23 -13.83 6.28
CA HIS A 153 0.34 -14.67 7.48
C HIS A 153 -0.41 -14.08 8.68
N CYS A 154 -0.55 -12.75 8.74
CA CYS A 154 -1.41 -12.06 9.70
C CYS A 154 -2.91 -12.08 9.32
N GLY A 155 -3.28 -12.63 8.16
CA GLY A 155 -4.66 -12.64 7.66
C GLY A 155 -5.20 -11.25 7.32
N LEU A 156 -4.30 -10.33 6.97
CA LEU A 156 -4.63 -8.93 6.70
C LEU A 156 -4.67 -8.66 5.19
N PRO A 157 -5.59 -7.79 4.72
CA PRO A 157 -5.59 -7.32 3.35
C PRO A 157 -4.25 -6.66 2.94
N PRO A 158 -3.84 -6.75 1.67
CA PRO A 158 -2.62 -6.10 1.17
C PRO A 158 -2.55 -4.58 1.44
N ILE A 159 -3.70 -3.91 1.45
CA ILE A 159 -3.83 -2.47 1.68
C ILE A 159 -3.60 -2.05 3.14
N THR A 160 -3.61 -2.99 4.09
CA THR A 160 -3.43 -2.68 5.50
C THR A 160 -2.07 -2.02 5.73
N SER A 161 -2.04 -0.94 6.52
CA SER A 161 -0.80 -0.24 6.85
C SER A 161 0.16 -1.15 7.62
N LEU A 162 1.47 -0.94 7.42
CA LEU A 162 2.49 -1.75 8.09
C LEU A 162 2.34 -1.68 9.61
N LYS A 163 2.08 -0.50 10.17
CA LYS A 163 1.81 -0.31 11.61
C LYS A 163 0.69 -1.24 12.13
N GLN A 164 -0.45 -1.32 11.44
CA GLN A 164 -1.55 -2.21 11.84
C GLN A 164 -1.20 -3.68 11.68
N CYS A 165 -0.40 -4.01 10.66
CA CYS A 165 0.14 -5.35 10.48
C CYS A 165 1.01 -5.77 11.67
N ILE A 166 1.92 -4.91 12.12
CA ILE A 166 2.79 -5.19 13.26
C ILE A 166 1.99 -5.28 14.56
N LEU A 167 1.02 -4.39 14.78
CA LEU A 167 0.18 -4.45 15.99
C LEU A 167 -0.62 -5.77 16.07
N THR A 168 -1.11 -6.26 14.94
CA THR A 168 -1.80 -7.56 14.84
C THR A 168 -0.82 -8.72 15.05
N LEU A 169 0.35 -8.65 14.42
CA LEU A 169 1.42 -9.65 14.57
C LEU A 169 1.82 -9.79 16.05
N VAL A 170 2.10 -8.68 16.72
CA VAL A 170 2.50 -8.67 18.13
C VAL A 170 1.39 -9.23 19.01
N SER A 171 0.11 -8.92 18.77
CA SER A 171 -0.98 -9.53 19.55
C SER A 171 -1.09 -11.06 19.40
N ARG A 172 -0.61 -11.64 18.29
CA ARG A 172 -0.57 -13.10 18.09
C ARG A 172 0.63 -13.77 18.74
N LEU A 173 1.64 -12.98 19.14
CA LEU A 173 2.86 -13.44 19.79
C LEU A 173 2.82 -13.20 21.31
N VAL A 174 1.62 -13.27 21.88
CA VAL A 174 1.38 -13.19 23.33
C VAL A 174 0.73 -14.51 23.77
N ASN A 175 1.09 -15.01 24.95
CA ASN A 175 0.50 -16.24 25.51
C ASN A 175 -0.86 -15.99 26.19
N SER A 176 -1.54 -17.05 26.63
CA SER A 176 -2.84 -16.98 27.30
C SER A 176 -2.88 -16.09 28.55
N ASN A 177 -1.71 -15.80 29.15
CA ASN A 177 -1.57 -14.97 30.34
C ASN A 177 -1.12 -13.54 30.00
N SER A 178 -1.25 -13.11 28.74
CA SER A 178 -0.82 -11.80 28.26
C SER A 178 0.69 -11.55 28.34
N VAL A 179 1.52 -12.59 28.48
CA VAL A 179 2.99 -12.48 28.49
C VAL A 179 3.52 -12.59 27.06
N PRO A 180 4.41 -11.67 26.63
CA PRO A 180 5.00 -11.71 25.30
C PRO A 180 5.86 -12.98 25.11
N LEU A 181 5.66 -13.66 23.99
CA LEU A 181 6.42 -14.85 23.59
C LEU A 181 7.71 -14.51 22.83
N VAL A 182 7.90 -13.23 22.48
CA VAL A 182 9.05 -12.73 21.73
C VAL A 182 9.60 -11.48 22.40
N LEU A 183 10.89 -11.24 22.21
CA LEU A 183 11.62 -10.06 22.68
C LEU A 183 12.08 -9.23 21.49
N LEU A 184 11.89 -7.91 21.54
CA LEU A 184 12.46 -7.01 20.55
C LEU A 184 13.96 -6.81 20.81
N CYS A 185 14.80 -7.15 19.82
CA CYS A 185 16.24 -6.95 19.84
C CYS A 185 16.68 -6.10 18.63
N MET A 186 17.32 -4.97 18.88
CA MET A 186 17.85 -4.10 17.82
C MET A 186 19.23 -4.60 17.42
N LYS A 187 19.43 -4.94 16.14
CA LYS A 187 20.74 -5.27 15.56
C LYS A 187 20.95 -4.42 14.31
N ASP A 188 22.03 -3.63 14.25
CA ASP A 188 22.33 -2.70 13.15
C ASP A 188 21.19 -1.72 12.81
N ASN A 189 20.42 -1.27 13.81
CA ASN A 189 19.18 -0.48 13.67
C ASN A 189 17.96 -1.21 13.06
N PHE A 190 18.02 -2.53 12.93
CA PHE A 190 16.89 -3.35 12.48
C PHE A 190 16.22 -4.05 13.68
N PRO A 191 14.87 -4.05 13.75
CA PRO A 191 14.11 -4.66 14.85
C PRO A 191 13.91 -6.17 14.64
N TYR A 192 14.73 -7.01 15.27
CA TYR A 192 14.55 -8.46 15.26
C TYR A 192 13.66 -8.90 16.43
N LEU A 193 12.91 -10.00 16.24
CA LEU A 193 12.07 -10.60 17.27
C LEU A 193 12.68 -11.95 17.68
N GLU A 194 13.20 -12.05 18.90
CA GLU A 194 13.80 -13.27 19.43
C GLU A 194 12.77 -14.07 20.25
N PRO A 195 12.56 -15.37 19.99
CA PRO A 195 11.59 -16.17 20.72
C PRO A 195 12.05 -16.44 22.16
N LEU A 196 11.15 -16.27 23.14
CA LEU A 196 11.40 -16.50 24.56
C LEU A 196 10.89 -17.86 25.07
N GLY A 197 10.22 -18.65 24.22
CA GLY A 197 9.64 -19.93 24.62
C GLY A 197 9.14 -20.78 23.44
N THR A 198 8.36 -21.81 23.74
CA THR A 198 7.80 -22.71 22.73
C THR A 198 6.68 -22.04 21.94
N LEU A 199 6.94 -21.78 20.66
CA LEU A 199 5.95 -21.24 19.73
C LEU A 199 5.15 -22.35 19.05
N THR A 200 3.86 -22.10 18.82
CA THR A 200 3.03 -22.94 17.94
C THR A 200 3.51 -22.85 16.49
N ASP A 201 3.17 -23.82 15.65
CA ASP A 201 3.60 -23.84 14.24
C ASP A 201 3.10 -22.63 13.45
N VAL A 202 1.92 -22.10 13.81
CA VAL A 202 1.38 -20.87 13.21
C VAL A 202 2.23 -19.66 13.59
N GLN A 203 2.61 -19.53 14.87
CA GLN A 203 3.45 -18.43 15.35
C GLN A 203 4.87 -18.50 14.75
N LYS A 204 5.44 -19.70 14.58
CA LYS A 204 6.74 -19.89 13.91
C LYS A 204 6.70 -19.41 12.46
N LYS A 205 5.63 -19.72 11.72
CA LYS A 205 5.47 -19.25 10.33
C LYS A 205 5.38 -17.72 10.23
N VAL A 206 4.60 -17.09 11.11
CA VAL A 206 4.49 -15.62 11.17
C VAL A 206 5.84 -14.98 11.51
N LEU A 207 6.57 -15.54 12.48
CA LEU A 207 7.89 -15.06 12.87
C LEU A 207 8.92 -15.21 11.74
N ALA A 208 8.93 -16.35 11.04
CA ALA A 208 9.82 -16.57 9.90
C ALA A 208 9.53 -15.60 8.75
N ALA A 209 8.27 -15.31 8.45
CA ALA A 209 7.89 -14.29 7.45
C ALA A 209 8.37 -12.88 7.86
N TYR A 210 8.28 -12.55 9.15
CA TYR A 210 8.80 -11.31 9.69
C TYR A 210 10.33 -11.22 9.58
N ASP A 211 11.05 -12.28 9.94
CA ASP A 211 12.51 -12.32 9.84
C ASP A 211 12.96 -12.17 8.37
N GLN A 212 12.28 -12.81 7.42
CA GLN A 212 12.53 -12.61 5.99
C GLN A 212 12.32 -11.15 5.58
N MET A 213 11.24 -10.50 6.06
CA MET A 213 11.00 -9.07 5.79
C MET A 213 12.14 -8.19 6.31
N ILE A 214 12.65 -8.46 7.51
CA ILE A 214 13.79 -7.71 8.06
C ILE A 214 15.06 -7.95 7.23
N GLN A 215 15.33 -9.19 6.81
CA GLN A 215 16.49 -9.54 5.99
C GLN A 215 16.47 -8.85 4.63
N GLU A 216 15.34 -8.91 3.90
CA GLU A 216 15.20 -8.22 2.61
C GLU A 216 15.27 -6.70 2.76
N SER A 217 14.72 -6.14 3.84
CA SER A 217 14.83 -4.70 4.13
C SER A 217 16.29 -4.29 4.39
N LYS A 218 17.03 -5.11 5.14
CA LYS A 218 18.46 -4.89 5.41
C LYS A 218 19.29 -4.96 4.12
N LEU A 219 19.08 -6.01 3.32
CA LEU A 219 19.76 -6.19 2.03
C LEU A 219 19.51 -5.00 1.10
N LEU A 220 18.27 -4.53 0.98
CA LEU A 220 17.94 -3.34 0.21
C LEU A 220 18.71 -2.12 0.71
N VAL A 221 18.71 -1.85 2.02
CA VAL A 221 19.36 -0.67 2.60
C VAL A 221 20.87 -0.67 2.39
N GLU A 222 21.52 -1.82 2.58
CA GLU A 222 22.97 -1.98 2.43
C GLU A 222 23.42 -1.94 0.97
N THR A 223 22.63 -2.52 0.06
CA THR A 223 23.01 -2.68 -1.35
C THR A 223 22.67 -1.43 -2.19
N THR A 224 21.66 -0.65 -1.78
CA THR A 224 21.13 0.48 -2.57
C THR A 224 22.21 1.46 -3.02
N ASP A 225 23.13 1.87 -2.13
CA ASP A 225 24.11 2.91 -2.48
C ASP A 225 25.03 2.43 -3.61
N THR A 226 25.48 1.17 -3.54
CA THR A 226 26.35 0.57 -4.57
C THR A 226 25.66 0.44 -5.93
N VAL A 227 24.37 0.05 -5.94
CA VAL A 227 23.60 -0.11 -7.17
C VAL A 227 23.24 1.26 -7.75
N TYR A 228 22.87 2.21 -6.90
CA TYR A 228 22.60 3.58 -7.28
C TYR A 228 23.82 4.23 -7.95
N ASP A 229 25.00 4.08 -7.36
CA ASP A 229 26.24 4.62 -7.92
C ASP A 229 26.55 4.04 -9.31
N LYS A 230 26.34 2.73 -9.51
CA LYS A 230 26.49 2.09 -10.84
C LYS A 230 25.52 2.68 -11.87
N ILE A 231 24.25 2.91 -11.50
CA ILE A 231 23.24 3.51 -12.38
C ILE A 231 23.62 4.95 -12.74
N ILE A 232 24.02 5.75 -11.75
CA ILE A 232 24.42 7.15 -11.97
C ILE A 232 25.71 7.25 -12.76
N GLN A 233 26.66 6.34 -12.58
CA GLN A 233 27.87 6.29 -13.38
C GLN A 233 27.55 6.07 -14.87
N CYS A 234 26.64 5.13 -15.18
CA CYS A 234 26.17 4.92 -16.56
C CYS A 234 25.46 6.15 -17.11
N GLN A 235 24.66 6.83 -16.29
CA GLN A 235 24.00 8.07 -16.67
C GLN A 235 25.01 9.18 -17.00
N LYS A 236 26.02 9.38 -16.14
CA LYS A 236 27.08 10.39 -16.34
C LYS A 236 27.87 10.12 -17.62
N ALA A 237 28.31 8.88 -17.83
CA ALA A 237 29.02 8.48 -19.05
C ALA A 237 28.17 8.71 -20.31
N GLY A 238 26.85 8.46 -20.23
CA GLY A 238 25.93 8.80 -21.32
C GLY A 238 25.86 10.31 -21.56
N MET A 239 25.75 11.12 -20.51
CA MET A 239 25.64 12.58 -20.59
C MET A 239 26.89 13.25 -21.18
N GLU A 240 28.09 12.70 -20.95
CA GLU A 240 29.32 13.19 -21.58
C GLU A 240 29.26 13.08 -23.12
N LEU A 241 28.59 12.05 -23.64
CA LEU A 241 28.39 11.87 -25.09
C LEU A 241 27.22 12.68 -25.67
N HIS A 242 26.44 13.37 -24.83
CA HIS A 242 25.28 14.14 -25.29
C HIS A 242 25.70 15.30 -26.20
N GLU A 243 26.81 15.97 -25.88
CA GLU A 243 27.31 17.10 -26.69
C GLU A 243 27.75 16.66 -28.09
N GLU A 244 28.26 15.45 -28.22
CA GLU A 244 28.72 14.88 -29.49
C GLU A 244 27.63 14.08 -30.21
N LEU A 245 26.46 13.88 -29.61
CA LEU A 245 25.39 12.98 -30.09
C LEU A 245 24.96 13.30 -31.52
N HIS A 246 24.79 14.58 -31.85
CA HIS A 246 24.41 15.04 -33.18
C HIS A 246 25.52 14.74 -34.22
N ASN A 247 26.78 14.92 -33.82
CA ASN A 247 27.95 14.69 -34.68
C ASN A 247 28.17 13.19 -34.91
N LEU A 248 28.05 12.37 -33.85
CA LEU A 248 28.08 10.91 -33.90
C LEU A 248 27.00 10.36 -34.82
N GLY A 249 25.76 10.85 -34.68
CA GLY A 249 24.65 10.46 -35.55
C GLY A 249 24.90 10.80 -37.01
N THR A 250 25.43 11.99 -37.30
CA THR A 250 25.74 12.40 -38.67
C THR A 250 26.89 11.58 -39.27
N LYS A 251 27.91 11.24 -38.45
CA LYS A 251 29.08 10.44 -38.83
C LYS A 251 28.72 8.98 -39.15
N GLU A 252 27.77 8.40 -38.42
CA GLU A 252 27.19 7.07 -38.68
C GLU A 252 26.12 7.08 -39.81
N GLY A 253 25.95 8.22 -40.50
CA GLY A 253 25.05 8.34 -41.66
C GLY A 253 23.56 8.50 -41.32
N LEU A 254 23.21 8.74 -40.05
CA LEU A 254 21.83 9.05 -39.65
C LEU A 254 21.48 10.48 -40.06
N LYS A 255 20.40 10.63 -40.83
CA LYS A 255 19.89 11.95 -41.28
C LYS A 255 18.38 12.06 -41.07
N GLY A 256 17.91 13.30 -40.87
CA GLY A 256 16.48 13.63 -40.74
C GLY A 256 15.79 12.87 -39.59
N ARG A 257 14.66 12.22 -39.88
CA ARG A 257 13.83 11.53 -38.87
C ARG A 257 14.56 10.44 -38.08
N LYS A 258 15.54 9.75 -38.69
CA LYS A 258 16.32 8.69 -38.00
C LYS A 258 17.21 9.27 -36.91
N LEU A 259 17.80 10.44 -37.15
CA LEU A 259 18.63 11.14 -36.18
C LEU A 259 17.79 11.66 -35.00
N SER A 260 16.63 12.28 -35.28
CA SER A 260 15.70 12.69 -34.21
C SER A 260 15.27 11.52 -33.33
N LYS A 261 14.94 10.37 -33.93
CA LYS A 261 14.56 9.16 -33.17
C LYS A 261 15.69 8.63 -32.28
N ALA A 262 16.94 8.71 -32.74
CA ALA A 262 18.11 8.32 -31.95
C ALA A 262 18.29 9.24 -30.73
N ILE A 263 18.14 10.57 -30.93
CA ILE A 263 18.20 11.57 -29.86
C ILE A 263 17.06 11.36 -28.85
N GLU A 264 15.84 11.12 -29.30
CA GLU A 264 14.70 10.80 -28.44
C GLU A 264 14.94 9.52 -27.63
N SER A 265 15.51 8.48 -28.26
CA SER A 265 15.82 7.21 -27.59
C SER A 265 16.90 7.38 -26.53
N PHE A 266 17.92 8.19 -26.83
CA PHE A 266 18.96 8.56 -25.87
C PHE A 266 18.37 9.33 -24.67
N ALA A 267 17.57 10.37 -24.92
CA ALA A 267 16.94 11.16 -23.86
C ALA A 267 16.01 10.31 -22.98
N TRP A 268 15.27 9.38 -23.59
CA TRP A 268 14.45 8.43 -22.86
C TRP A 268 15.28 7.51 -21.96
N ASN A 269 16.41 6.97 -22.45
CA ASN A 269 17.30 6.13 -21.65
C ASN A 269 17.86 6.89 -20.44
N ILE A 270 18.34 8.12 -20.61
CA ILE A 270 18.84 8.96 -19.51
C ILE A 270 17.74 9.19 -18.46
N THR A 271 16.53 9.50 -18.92
CA THR A 271 15.37 9.72 -18.03
C THR A 271 15.03 8.46 -17.24
N VAL A 272 15.08 7.30 -17.90
CA VAL A 272 14.83 6.00 -17.25
C VAL A 272 15.89 5.69 -16.20
N LEU A 273 17.18 5.87 -16.50
CA LEU A 273 18.26 5.65 -15.53
C LEU A 273 18.06 6.50 -14.27
N LYS A 274 17.80 7.80 -14.46
CA LYS A 274 17.52 8.72 -13.36
C LYS A 274 16.29 8.28 -12.56
N GLY A 275 15.18 8.01 -13.25
CA GLY A 275 13.92 7.60 -12.61
C GLY A 275 14.06 6.30 -11.81
N GLN A 276 14.77 5.30 -12.35
CA GLN A 276 15.00 4.03 -11.64
C GLN A 276 15.93 4.19 -10.44
N GLY A 277 16.94 5.06 -10.54
CA GLY A 277 17.78 5.43 -9.40
C GLY A 277 16.99 6.13 -8.29
N ASP A 278 16.12 7.08 -8.64
CA ASP A 278 15.27 7.80 -7.69
C ASP A 278 14.27 6.86 -7.00
N LEU A 279 13.65 5.94 -7.76
CA LEU A 279 12.77 4.90 -7.19
C LEU A 279 13.51 4.00 -6.19
N LEU A 280 14.75 3.60 -6.49
CA LEU A 280 15.56 2.79 -5.59
C LEU A 280 15.88 3.53 -4.28
N ARG A 281 16.27 4.81 -4.38
CA ARG A 281 16.53 5.65 -3.20
C ARG A 281 15.27 5.85 -2.36
N ASN A 282 14.13 6.08 -3.00
CA ASN A 282 12.85 6.20 -2.29
C ASN A 282 12.51 4.90 -1.56
N ALA A 283 12.72 3.75 -2.18
CA ALA A 283 12.50 2.45 -1.54
C ALA A 283 13.43 2.24 -0.32
N LYS A 284 14.70 2.64 -0.39
CA LYS A 284 15.61 2.62 0.78
C LYS A 284 15.07 3.48 1.92
N ASN A 285 14.62 4.70 1.63
CA ASN A 285 14.06 5.60 2.64
C ASN A 285 12.78 5.03 3.25
N GLU A 286 11.90 4.46 2.43
CA GLU A 286 10.69 3.77 2.89
C GLU A 286 11.03 2.58 3.80
N ALA A 287 12.01 1.76 3.44
CA ALA A 287 12.47 0.64 4.26
C ALA A 287 12.97 1.09 5.63
N ILE A 288 13.79 2.15 5.67
CA ILE A 288 14.29 2.73 6.94
C ILE A 288 13.13 3.24 7.80
N GLU A 289 12.17 3.94 7.20
CA GLU A 289 11.02 4.44 7.94
C GLU A 289 10.11 3.31 8.45
N ASN A 290 9.92 2.27 7.63
CA ASN A 290 9.22 1.04 8.02
C ASN A 290 9.89 0.39 9.25
N MET A 291 11.22 0.31 9.30
CA MET A 291 11.93 -0.24 10.46
C MET A 291 11.68 0.57 11.74
N LYS A 292 11.65 1.91 11.65
CA LYS A 292 11.31 2.78 12.79
C LYS A 292 9.87 2.58 13.24
N GLN A 293 8.92 2.47 12.31
CA GLN A 293 7.52 2.24 12.62
C GLN A 293 7.31 0.89 13.31
N ILE A 294 8.00 -0.15 12.85
CA ILE A 294 8.00 -1.47 13.48
C ILE A 294 8.52 -1.36 14.93
N GLN A 295 9.67 -0.72 15.14
CA GLN A 295 10.24 -0.52 16.46
C GLN A 295 9.26 0.21 17.40
N LEU A 296 8.68 1.33 16.96
CA LEU A 296 7.71 2.09 17.76
C LEU A 296 6.46 1.28 18.08
N ALA A 297 5.95 0.48 17.13
CA ALA A 297 4.79 -0.37 17.34
C ALA A 297 5.08 -1.47 18.37
N CYS A 298 6.25 -2.12 18.29
CA CYS A 298 6.68 -3.13 19.26
C CYS A 298 6.87 -2.54 20.67
N LEU A 299 7.47 -1.34 20.78
CA LEU A 299 7.63 -0.64 22.06
C LEU A 299 6.28 -0.24 22.66
N SER A 300 5.32 0.19 21.85
CA SER A 300 3.97 0.56 22.32
C SER A 300 3.20 -0.61 22.94
N ARG A 301 3.60 -1.85 22.61
CA ARG A 301 3.02 -3.10 23.11
C ARG A 301 3.84 -3.75 24.23
N GLY A 302 4.84 -3.05 24.77
CA GLY A 302 5.59 -3.52 25.94
C GLY A 302 6.59 -4.65 25.64
N LEU A 303 7.01 -4.83 24.39
CA LEU A 303 8.04 -5.83 24.00
C LEU A 303 9.48 -5.41 24.36
N SER A 304 9.65 -4.42 25.24
CA SER A 304 10.96 -3.93 25.65
C SER A 304 11.68 -4.90 26.59
N LYS A 305 13.01 -4.91 26.52
CA LYS A 305 13.91 -5.65 27.42
C LYS A 305 13.62 -5.31 28.88
N SER A 306 13.28 -6.30 29.71
CA SER A 306 13.39 -6.18 31.17
C SER A 306 14.77 -6.70 31.63
N GLY A 307 15.48 -5.86 32.42
CA GLY A 307 16.72 -6.16 33.17
C GLY A 307 17.99 -5.54 32.55
N SER A 308 18.80 -4.69 33.20
CA SER A 308 18.99 -4.37 34.62
C SER A 308 19.51 -2.92 34.86
N GLY A 309 18.98 -2.25 35.89
CA GLY A 309 19.58 -1.19 36.73
C GLY A 309 20.31 0.02 36.10
N ASN A 310 19.72 1.22 36.15
CA ASN A 310 19.95 2.20 37.22
C ASN A 310 19.09 3.48 37.04
N SER A 311 18.49 3.94 38.15
CA SER A 311 17.97 5.28 38.49
C SER A 311 17.18 6.17 37.50
N ASP A 312 15.97 6.51 37.95
CA ASP A 312 15.23 7.76 37.75
C ASP A 312 14.61 8.11 36.38
N ALA A 313 13.31 7.78 36.25
CA ALA A 313 12.35 8.74 35.72
C ALA A 313 10.96 8.46 36.31
N LYS A 314 10.54 9.32 37.24
CA LYS A 314 9.21 9.37 37.85
C LYS A 314 8.11 9.22 36.79
N ALA A 315 7.24 8.25 37.03
CA ALA A 315 5.91 8.15 36.45
C ALA A 315 5.17 9.50 36.55
N LYS A 316 4.86 10.13 35.41
CA LYS A 316 3.79 11.13 35.36
C LYS A 316 2.46 10.39 35.30
N ARG A 317 1.83 10.34 36.48
CA ARG A 317 0.44 9.94 36.73
C ARG A 317 -0.53 10.82 35.95
N GLY A 318 -1.75 10.30 35.78
CA GLY A 318 -2.85 10.91 35.04
C GLY A 318 -3.34 12.28 35.56
N PRO A 319 -4.40 12.81 34.94
CA PRO A 319 -4.82 14.20 35.13
C PRO A 319 -5.42 14.43 36.53
N GLU A 320 -4.95 15.46 37.22
CA GLU A 320 -5.48 15.93 38.51
C GLU A 320 -6.75 16.79 38.33
N PRO A 321 -7.62 16.87 39.35
CA PRO A 321 -8.93 17.52 39.28
C PRO A 321 -8.84 19.04 39.45
N ILE A 322 -9.80 19.75 38.86
CA ILE A 322 -9.94 21.22 38.92
C ILE A 322 -10.46 21.62 40.31
N GLU A 323 -9.66 22.38 41.08
CA GLU A 323 -10.11 23.06 42.30
C GLU A 323 -10.99 24.28 41.96
N LYS A 324 -12.15 24.36 42.62
CA LYS A 324 -13.02 25.54 42.65
C LYS A 324 -12.39 26.60 43.56
N ARG A 325 -12.05 27.77 43.01
CA ARG A 325 -11.77 28.98 43.81
C ARG A 325 -13.08 29.72 44.07
N GLU A 326 -13.56 29.66 45.31
CA GLU A 326 -14.48 30.64 45.88
C GLU A 326 -13.67 31.92 46.17
N THR A 327 -14.01 33.02 45.49
CA THR A 327 -13.54 34.35 45.84
C THR A 327 -14.62 35.04 46.66
N SER A 328 -14.38 35.15 47.96
CA SER A 328 -15.10 36.03 48.89
C SER A 328 -14.81 37.49 48.54
N SER A 329 -15.83 38.22 48.11
CA SER A 329 -15.81 39.69 48.03
C SER A 329 -16.57 40.27 49.21
N GLU A 330 -15.84 40.78 50.20
CA GLU A 330 -16.34 41.79 51.12
C GLU A 330 -15.57 43.08 50.85
N ASN A 331 -16.26 44.11 50.40
CA ASN A 331 -15.89 45.49 50.71
C ASN A 331 -17.13 46.40 50.65
N ALA A 332 -17.46 46.88 51.85
CA ALA A 332 -17.84 48.24 52.21
C ALA A 332 -19.05 48.92 51.53
N ARG A 333 -20.04 49.19 52.39
CA ARG A 333 -21.09 50.20 52.29
C ARG A 333 -20.53 51.60 51.96
N LEU A 334 -21.19 52.31 51.04
CA LEU A 334 -21.90 53.58 51.27
C LEU A 334 -22.79 53.90 50.08
#